data_AF-A0A0A5GJ01-F1
#
_entry.id   AF-A0A0A5GJ01-F1
#
_cell.length_a   1.000
_cell.length_b   1.000
_cell.length_c   1.000
_cell.angle_alpha   90.00
_cell.angle_beta   90.00
_cell.angle_gamma   90.00
#
_symmetry.space_group_name_H-M   'P 1'
#
loop_
_entity.id
_entity.type
_entity.pdbx_description
1 polymer ?
#
loop_
_entity_poly.entity_id
_entity_poly.type
_entity_poly.pdbx_seq_one_letter_code
_entity_poly.pdbx_strand_id
1 'polypeptide(L)' 'MKSVKGTLAMEGLDLQSEEEKLIRAKVEGELSEEEFMQKVQELAYE' A
#
# COMPACT_ATOMS: atom_id res chain seq x y z
N MET A 1 1.56 8.16 -6.95
CA MET A 1 1.38 6.72 -7.22
C MET A 1 2.25 6.20 -8.36
N LYS A 2 2.09 6.69 -9.62
CA LYS A 2 2.88 6.18 -10.77
C LYS A 2 4.41 6.30 -10.58
N SER A 3 4.90 7.40 -10.02
CA SER A 3 6.32 7.59 -9.72
C SER A 3 6.84 6.59 -8.69
N VAL A 4 6.12 6.41 -7.58
CA VAL A 4 6.45 5.46 -6.51
C VAL A 4 6.50 4.03 -7.05
N LYS A 5 5.50 3.62 -7.84
CA LYS A 5 5.48 2.29 -8.46
C LYS A 5 6.68 2.08 -9.39
N GLY A 6 7.05 3.10 -10.16
CA GLY A 6 8.25 3.05 -11.01
C GLY A 6 9.54 2.89 -10.19
N THR A 7 9.67 3.65 -9.09
CA THR A 7 10.83 3.55 -8.18
C THR A 7 10.93 2.17 -7.54
N LEU A 8 9.83 1.64 -6.99
CA LEU A 8 9.80 0.29 -6.40
C LEU A 8 10.16 -0.78 -7.44
N ALA A 9 9.62 -0.68 -8.65
CA ALA A 9 9.93 -1.61 -9.73
C ALA A 9 11.42 -1.59 -10.13
N MET A 10 12.08 -0.41 -10.09
CA MET A 10 13.52 -0.31 -10.30
C MET A 10 14.32 -1.03 -9.20
N GLU A 11 13.78 -1.13 -7.99
CA GLU A 11 14.37 -1.86 -6.86
C GLU A 11 13.96 -3.35 -6.83
N GLY A 12 13.20 -3.81 -7.83
CA GLY A 12 12.70 -5.19 -7.90
C GLY A 12 11.52 -5.47 -6.98
N LEU A 13 10.90 -4.43 -6.43
CA LEU A 13 9.69 -4.51 -5.60
C LEU A 13 8.48 -4.20 -6.48
N ASP A 14 7.52 -5.13 -6.53
CA ASP A 14 6.29 -4.91 -7.29
C ASP A 14 5.10 -4.73 -6.35
N LEU A 15 4.39 -3.63 -6.53
CA LEU A 15 3.24 -3.27 -5.69
C LEU A 15 2.00 -4.01 -6.20
N GLN A 16 1.49 -4.93 -5.40
CA GLN A 16 0.28 -5.69 -5.67
C GLN A 16 -0.95 -4.76 -5.69
N SER A 17 -2.01 -5.20 -6.37
CA SER A 17 -3.23 -4.40 -6.52
C SER A 17 -3.90 -4.08 -5.18
N GLU A 18 -3.87 -5.00 -4.21
CA GLU A 18 -4.44 -4.78 -2.87
C GLU A 18 -3.60 -3.81 -2.03
N GLU A 19 -2.26 -3.88 -2.11
CA GLU A 19 -1.36 -2.93 -1.46
C GLU A 19 -1.58 -1.50 -2.00
N GLU A 20 -1.75 -1.35 -3.32
CA GLU A 20 -2.03 -0.05 -3.94
C GLU A 20 -3.36 0.55 -3.45
N LYS A 21 -4.40 -0.30 -3.26
CA LYS A 21 -5.69 0.14 -2.71
C LYS A 21 -5.56 0.63 -1.27
N LEU A 22 -4.85 -0.10 -0.42
CA LEU A 22 -4.64 0.30 0.98
C LEU A 22 -3.90 1.63 1.09
N ILE A 23 -2.83 1.79 0.31
CA ILE A 23 -2.04 3.03 0.29
C ILE A 23 -2.92 4.20 -0.19
N ARG A 24 -3.74 3.98 -1.24
CA ARG A 24 -4.67 5.00 -1.74
C ARG A 24 -5.69 5.42 -0.68
N ALA A 25 -6.36 4.46 -0.05
CA ALA A 25 -7.37 4.73 0.97
C ALA A 25 -6.78 5.54 2.15
N LYS A 26 -5.52 5.26 2.54
CA LYS A 26 -4.82 6.05 3.55
C LYS A 26 -4.51 7.48 3.09
N VAL A 27 -4.04 7.67 1.86
CA VAL A 27 -3.72 9.00 1.30
C VAL A 27 -4.98 9.84 1.09
N GLU A 28 -6.08 9.23 0.71
CA GLU A 28 -7.38 9.88 0.49
C GLU A 28 -8.13 10.15 1.80
N GLY A 29 -7.62 9.66 2.94
CA GLY A 29 -8.18 9.88 4.27
C GLY A 29 -9.35 8.96 4.63
N GLU A 30 -9.58 7.91 3.82
CA GLU A 30 -10.59 6.88 4.06
C GLU A 30 -10.19 5.92 5.18
N LEU A 31 -8.88 5.79 5.45
CA LEU A 31 -8.33 5.03 6.57
C LEU A 31 -7.57 5.94 7.54
N SER A 32 -7.82 5.76 8.83
CA SER A 32 -6.91 6.22 9.87
C SER A 32 -5.56 5.51 9.77
N GLU A 33 -4.55 6.05 10.46
CA GLU A 33 -3.24 5.41 10.51
C GLU A 33 -3.30 4.02 11.17
N GLU A 34 -4.08 3.89 12.25
CA GLU A 34 -4.27 2.62 12.95
C GLU A 34 -4.95 1.57 12.08
N GLU A 35 -6.05 1.93 11.39
CA GLU A 35 -6.75 1.02 10.48
C GLU A 35 -5.87 0.60 9.29
N PHE A 36 -5.09 1.53 8.74
CA PHE A 36 -4.14 1.21 7.68
C PHE A 36 -3.10 0.21 8.16
N MET A 37 -2.50 0.42 9.34
CA MET A 37 -1.48 -0.47 9.87
C MET A 37 -2.03 -1.87 10.21
N GLN A 38 -3.25 -1.96 10.75
CA GLN A 38 -3.91 -3.24 10.97
C GLN A 38 -4.11 -4.01 9.65
N LYS A 39 -4.63 -3.34 8.61
CA LYS A 39 -4.84 -3.97 7.30
C LYS A 39 -3.55 -4.39 6.61
N VAL A 40 -2.47 -3.61 6.75
CA VAL A 40 -1.15 -3.98 6.23
C VAL A 40 -0.62 -5.23 6.95
N GLN A 41 -0.83 -5.36 8.26
CA GLN A 41 -0.45 -6.56 8.99
C GLN A 41 -1.26 -7.77 8.54
N GLU A 42 -2.58 -7.64 8.42
CA GLU A 42 -3.45 -8.71 7.92
C GLU A 42 -2.97 -9.23 6.55
N LEU A 43 -2.65 -8.32 5.63
CA LEU A 43 -2.16 -8.68 4.29
C LEU A 43 -0.78 -9.36 4.31
N ALA A 44 0.08 -9.02 5.27
CA ALA A 44 1.44 -9.58 5.37
C ALA A 44 1.47 -10.99 5.99
N TYR A 45 0.39 -11.40 6.66
CA TYR A 45 0.24 -12.72 7.29
C TYR A 45 -0.68 -13.67 6.51
N GLU A 46 -1.16 -13.27 5.33
CA GLU A 46 -1.86 -14.10 4.33
C GLU A 46 -0.88 -14.85 3.42
#